data_AF-A0AAW3V948-F1
#
_entry.id   AF-A0AAW3V948-F1
#
_cell.length_a   1.000
_cell.length_b   1.000
_cell.length_c   1.000
_cell.angle_alpha   90.00
_cell.angle_beta   90.00
_cell.angle_gamma   90.00
#
_symmetry.space_group_name_H-M   'P 1'
#
loop_
_entity.id
_entity.type
_entity.pdbx_description
1 polymer ?
#
loop_
_entity_poly.entity_id
_entity_poly.type
_entity_poly.pdbx_seq_one_letter_code
_entity_poly.pdbx_strand_id
1 'polypeptide(L)'
;MADSQASGLLEQAFAAQLPPYAELHCLTNFSFLRGASHPHELVVQAMSCGYSALAITDECSLAGVVRAHMAVKEIEQERERQQKERDAKAKAAQAAAPLEEAAKSVAAKPAEDLSVISWAGHIMKDGNHGYADHEEETYRRLA
;
A
#
# COMPACT_ATOMS: atom_id res chain seq x y z
N MET A 1 39.02 9.23 -14.33
CA MET A 1 38.00 8.21 -13.99
C MET A 1 36.95 8.71 -12.98
N ALA A 2 37.14 9.85 -12.30
CA ALA A 2 36.16 10.40 -11.35
C ALA A 2 35.06 11.29 -12.01
N ASP A 3 35.28 11.81 -13.21
CA ASP A 3 34.34 12.77 -13.85
C ASP A 3 33.06 12.14 -14.42
N SER A 4 33.05 10.82 -14.65
CA SER A 4 31.88 10.10 -15.21
C SER A 4 30.72 9.98 -14.22
N GLN A 5 31.01 9.87 -12.93
CA GLN A 5 29.99 9.73 -11.88
C GLN A 5 29.29 11.06 -11.59
N ALA A 6 30.02 12.18 -11.67
CA ALA A 6 29.49 13.53 -11.47
C ALA A 6 28.54 13.96 -12.60
N SER A 7 28.85 13.58 -13.85
CA SER A 7 27.98 13.84 -15.00
C SER A 7 26.63 13.12 -14.89
N GLY A 8 26.63 11.85 -14.46
CA GLY A 8 25.39 11.08 -14.30
C GLY A 8 24.46 11.62 -13.21
N LEU A 9 25.01 12.19 -12.14
CA LEU A 9 24.22 12.82 -11.08
C LEU A 9 23.61 14.16 -11.52
N LEU A 10 24.33 14.94 -12.33
CA LEU A 10 23.81 16.18 -12.91
C LEU A 10 22.71 15.92 -13.94
N GLU A 11 22.87 14.89 -14.78
CA GLU A 11 21.83 14.42 -15.71
C GLU A 11 20.55 14.00 -14.97
N GLN A 12 20.68 13.18 -13.90
CA GLN A 12 19.52 12.74 -13.10
C GLN A 12 18.85 13.90 -12.36
N ALA A 13 19.64 14.82 -11.79
CA ALA A 13 19.11 16.00 -11.13
C ALA A 13 18.39 16.93 -12.12
N PHE A 14 18.94 17.11 -13.33
CA PHE A 14 18.31 17.93 -14.36
C PHE A 14 17.02 17.29 -14.88
N ALA A 15 17.01 15.97 -15.09
CA ALA A 15 15.79 15.23 -15.45
C ALA A 15 14.71 15.34 -14.37
N ALA A 16 15.08 15.34 -13.08
CA ALA A 16 14.14 15.58 -11.98
C ALA A 16 13.64 17.04 -11.90
N GLN A 17 14.37 17.99 -12.49
CA GLN A 17 14.03 19.42 -12.49
C GLN A 17 13.16 19.83 -13.69
N LEU A 18 13.15 19.05 -14.77
CA LEU A 18 12.34 19.32 -15.96
C LEU A 18 10.85 19.04 -15.70
N PRO A 19 9.95 19.81 -16.32
CA PRO A 19 8.53 19.51 -16.23
C PRO A 19 8.25 18.12 -16.83
N PRO A 20 7.22 17.41 -16.32
CA PRO A 20 6.87 16.10 -16.84
C PRO A 20 6.49 16.17 -18.32
N TYR A 21 7.01 15.23 -19.13
CA TYR A 21 6.75 15.20 -20.57
C TYR A 21 5.35 14.65 -20.88
N ALA A 22 4.70 15.21 -21.89
CA ALA A 22 3.43 14.73 -22.42
C ALA A 22 3.49 14.75 -23.96
N GLU A 23 3.19 13.61 -24.59
CA GLU A 23 3.10 13.53 -26.04
C GLU A 23 1.67 13.86 -26.47
N LEU A 24 1.50 14.96 -27.20
CA LEU A 24 0.18 15.45 -27.62
C LEU A 24 -0.15 15.10 -29.08
N HIS A 25 0.80 14.55 -29.83
CA HIS A 25 0.60 14.14 -31.21
C HIS A 25 1.28 12.80 -31.47
N CYS A 26 0.51 11.71 -31.37
CA CYS A 26 0.99 10.39 -31.68
C CYS A 26 0.04 9.68 -32.68
N LEU A 27 0.64 9.04 -33.69
CA LEU A 27 -0.08 8.24 -34.68
C LEU A 27 0.14 6.75 -34.44
N THR A 28 -0.93 5.99 -34.55
CA THR A 28 -0.90 4.52 -34.48
C THR A 28 -0.99 3.93 -35.88
N ASN A 29 -0.82 2.61 -35.98
CA ASN A 29 -1.04 1.84 -37.20
C ASN A 29 -2.46 1.93 -37.78
N PHE A 30 -3.41 2.58 -37.09
CA PHE A 30 -4.73 2.90 -37.62
C PHE A 30 -4.75 4.16 -38.51
N SER A 31 -3.65 4.93 -38.53
CA SER A 31 -3.41 6.01 -39.49
C SER A 31 -2.75 5.47 -40.75
N PHE A 32 -3.55 5.23 -41.80
CA PHE A 32 -3.09 4.55 -43.03
C PHE A 32 -1.89 5.27 -43.67
N LEU A 33 -0.84 4.49 -43.98
CA LEU A 33 0.41 4.99 -44.59
C LEU A 33 1.16 6.06 -43.77
N ARG A 34 0.78 6.26 -42.51
CA ARG A 34 1.31 7.35 -41.66
C ARG A 34 1.82 6.85 -40.32
N GLY A 35 1.08 5.95 -39.67
CA GLY A 35 1.52 5.30 -38.43
C GLY A 35 1.86 3.83 -38.63
N ALA A 36 2.84 3.35 -37.86
CA ALA A 36 3.31 1.96 -37.92
C ALA A 36 3.13 1.20 -36.59
N SER A 37 3.23 1.90 -35.46
CA SER A 37 3.22 1.29 -34.13
C SER A 37 1.81 0.91 -33.66
N HIS A 38 1.72 -0.21 -32.94
CA HIS A 38 0.46 -0.61 -32.34
C HIS A 38 0.13 0.24 -31.10
N PRO A 39 -1.17 0.50 -30.81
CA PRO A 39 -1.56 1.30 -29.65
C PRO A 39 -1.04 0.74 -28.32
N HIS A 40 -1.03 -0.59 -28.17
CA HIS A 40 -0.53 -1.24 -26.96
C HIS A 40 0.97 -0.98 -26.74
N GLU A 41 1.77 -1.09 -27.80
CA GLU A 41 3.22 -0.83 -27.74
C GLU A 41 3.51 0.62 -27.37
N LEU A 42 2.78 1.57 -27.96
CA LEU A 42 2.91 3.00 -27.66
C LEU A 42 2.60 3.31 -26.20
N VAL A 43 1.54 2.72 -25.65
CA VAL A 43 1.20 2.86 -24.23
C VAL A 43 2.30 2.30 -23.33
N VAL A 44 2.78 1.09 -23.63
CA VAL A 44 3.86 0.45 -22.85
C VAL A 44 5.13 1.30 -22.87
N GLN A 45 5.52 1.82 -24.04
CA GLN A 45 6.69 2.69 -24.18
C GLN A 45 6.51 4.01 -23.42
N ALA A 46 5.37 4.69 -23.56
CA ALA A 46 5.10 5.93 -22.84
C ALA A 46 5.16 5.73 -21.31
N MET A 47 4.61 4.63 -20.80
CA MET A 47 4.72 4.28 -19.38
C MET A 47 6.16 3.98 -18.95
N SER A 48 6.93 3.29 -19.80
CA SER A 48 8.33 2.94 -19.52
C SER A 48 9.24 4.17 -19.51
N CYS A 49 8.93 5.16 -20.36
CA CYS A 49 9.61 6.45 -20.43
C CYS A 49 9.11 7.47 -19.39
N GLY A 50 8.09 7.13 -18.57
CA GLY A 50 7.57 8.01 -17.53
C GLY A 50 6.78 9.21 -18.05
N TYR A 51 6.09 9.07 -19.18
CA TYR A 51 5.26 10.15 -19.73
C TYR A 51 4.08 10.43 -18.80
N SER A 52 3.75 11.71 -18.62
CA SER A 52 2.57 12.14 -17.87
C SER A 52 1.28 11.94 -18.65
N ALA A 53 1.33 12.08 -19.98
CA ALA A 53 0.19 11.87 -20.85
C ALA A 53 0.64 11.43 -22.25
N LEU A 54 -0.25 10.72 -22.95
CA LEU A 54 -0.11 10.30 -24.33
C LEU A 54 -1.44 10.54 -25.05
N ALA A 55 -1.43 11.39 -26.07
CA ALA A 55 -2.57 11.62 -26.95
C ALA A 55 -2.41 10.82 -28.24
N ILE A 56 -3.46 10.07 -28.60
CA ILE A 56 -3.55 9.38 -29.88
C ILE A 56 -4.42 10.22 -30.83
N THR A 57 -3.83 10.67 -31.93
CA THR A 57 -4.46 11.60 -32.89
C THR A 57 -4.49 11.00 -34.30
N ASP A 58 -5.08 9.82 -34.42
CA ASP A 58 -5.09 9.07 -35.69
C ASP A 58 -5.82 9.81 -36.82
N GLU A 59 -5.32 9.64 -38.04
CA GLU A 59 -5.96 10.18 -39.24
C GLU A 59 -7.19 9.31 -39.63
N CYS A 60 -8.35 9.95 -39.74
CA CYS A 60 -9.59 9.34 -40.23
C CYS A 60 -10.06 8.08 -39.48
N SER A 61 -9.62 7.88 -38.24
CA SER A 61 -9.97 6.72 -37.42
C SER A 61 -10.00 7.06 -35.92
N LEU A 62 -10.91 6.42 -35.19
CA LEU A 62 -10.94 6.42 -33.72
C LEU A 62 -10.56 5.05 -33.14
N ALA A 63 -10.14 4.11 -33.98
CA ALA A 63 -9.82 2.76 -33.55
C ALA A 63 -8.57 2.72 -32.64
N GLY A 64 -7.56 3.56 -32.89
CA GLY A 64 -6.34 3.56 -32.09
C GLY A 64 -6.57 4.07 -30.68
N VAL A 65 -7.35 5.14 -30.47
CA VAL A 65 -7.64 5.66 -29.12
C VAL A 65 -8.42 4.65 -28.27
N VAL A 66 -9.41 3.97 -28.83
CA VAL A 66 -10.19 2.95 -28.11
C VAL A 66 -9.29 1.78 -27.70
N ARG A 67 -8.42 1.31 -28.60
CA ARG A 67 -7.50 0.21 -28.31
C ARG A 67 -6.39 0.60 -27.34
N ALA A 68 -5.88 1.84 -27.43
CA ALA A 68 -4.95 2.38 -26.43
C ALA A 68 -5.60 2.40 -25.04
N HIS A 69 -6.84 2.86 -24.94
CA HIS A 69 -7.57 2.88 -23.67
C HIS A 69 -7.78 1.48 -23.10
N MET A 70 -8.15 0.51 -23.95
CA MET A 70 -8.26 -0.89 -23.52
C MET A 70 -6.92 -1.45 -23.01
N ALA A 71 -5.82 -1.15 -23.71
CA ALA A 71 -4.48 -1.57 -23.29
C ALA A 71 -4.09 -1.00 -21.91
N VAL A 72 -4.40 0.27 -21.65
CA VAL A 72 -4.17 0.87 -20.32
C VAL A 72 -4.92 0.09 -19.24
N LYS A 73 -6.21 -0.19 -19.45
CA LYS A 73 -7.03 -0.93 -18.48
C LYS A 73 -6.50 -2.34 -18.21
N GLU A 74 -6.05 -3.04 -19.24
CA GLU A 74 -5.46 -4.37 -19.11
C GLU A 74 -4.17 -4.33 -18.26
N ILE A 75 -3.30 -3.36 -18.53
CA ILE A 75 -2.05 -3.15 -17.76
C ILE A 75 -2.36 -2.83 -16.29
N GLU A 76 -3.35 -1.99 -16.02
CA GLU A 76 -3.78 -1.66 -14.66
C GLU A 76 -4.28 -2.89 -13.90
N GLN A 77 -5.16 -3.68 -14.53
CA GLN A 77 -5.68 -4.93 -13.94
C GLN A 77 -4.56 -5.92 -13.63
N GLU A 78 -3.60 -6.07 -14.53
CA GLU A 78 -2.46 -6.96 -14.34
C GLU A 78 -1.54 -6.47 -13.21
N ARG A 79 -1.28 -5.16 -13.12
CA ARG A 79 -0.53 -4.56 -12.01
C ARG A 79 -1.21 -4.79 -10.66
N GLU A 80 -2.53 -4.63 -10.59
CA GLU A 80 -3.30 -4.91 -9.37
C GLU A 80 -3.21 -6.38 -8.95
N ARG A 81 -3.31 -7.30 -9.91
CA ARG A 81 -3.17 -8.74 -9.66
C ARG A 81 -1.79 -9.06 -9.12
N GLN A 82 -0.74 -8.57 -9.78
CA GLN A 82 0.64 -8.75 -9.35
C GLN A 82 0.91 -8.14 -7.97
N GLN A 83 0.33 -6.98 -7.68
CA GLN A 83 0.48 -6.35 -6.37
C GLN A 83 -0.15 -7.19 -5.26
N LYS A 84 -1.37 -7.71 -5.47
CA LYS A 84 -2.03 -8.63 -4.51
C LYS A 84 -1.21 -9.90 -4.30
N GLU A 85 -0.64 -10.46 -5.36
CA GLU A 85 0.24 -11.62 -5.29
C GLU A 85 1.53 -11.29 -4.51
N ARG A 86 2.14 -10.14 -4.76
CA ARG A 86 3.34 -9.66 -4.03
C ARG A 86 3.03 -9.41 -2.56
N ASP A 87 1.90 -8.80 -2.24
CA ASP A 87 1.47 -8.52 -0.87
C ASP A 87 1.13 -9.81 -0.11
N ALA A 88 0.48 -10.78 -0.77
CA ALA A 88 0.24 -12.10 -0.21
C ALA A 88 1.57 -12.84 0.04
N LYS A 89 2.52 -12.77 -0.90
CA LYS A 89 3.86 -13.36 -0.74
C LYS A 89 4.67 -12.65 0.35
N ALA A 90 4.58 -11.33 0.46
CA ALA A 90 5.22 -10.55 1.52
C ALA A 90 4.67 -10.92 2.90
N LYS A 91 3.34 -11.05 3.02
CA LYS A 91 2.67 -11.53 4.25
C LYS A 91 3.05 -12.97 4.59
N ALA A 92 3.13 -13.87 3.61
CA ALA A 92 3.57 -15.25 3.82
C ALA A 92 5.05 -15.35 4.22
N ALA A 93 5.93 -14.51 3.67
CA ALA A 93 7.32 -14.41 4.09
C ALA A 93 7.45 -13.83 5.51
N GLN A 94 6.60 -12.88 5.88
CA GLN A 94 6.54 -12.32 7.24
C GLN A 94 6.03 -13.32 8.29
N ALA A 95 5.25 -14.32 7.88
CA ALA A 95 4.84 -15.44 8.75
C ALA A 95 5.93 -16.53 8.87
N ALA A 96 6.97 -16.49 8.04
CA ALA A 96 7.99 -17.52 7.90
C ALA A 96 9.40 -17.02 8.26
N ALA A 97 9.56 -16.31 9.39
CA ALA A 97 10.69 -16.45 10.34
C ALA A 97 10.75 -15.25 11.32
N PRO A 98 11.18 -15.47 12.59
CA PRO A 98 11.95 -16.63 13.03
C PRO A 98 11.41 -17.34 14.29
N LEU A 99 11.38 -18.68 14.23
CA LEU A 99 11.45 -19.57 15.41
C LEU A 99 12.77 -19.40 16.21
N GLU A 100 13.61 -18.44 15.85
CA GLU A 100 14.87 -18.08 16.52
C GLU A 100 14.72 -16.91 17.51
N GLU A 101 13.68 -16.06 17.40
CA GLU A 101 13.42 -14.99 18.40
C GLU A 101 12.74 -15.56 19.67
N ALA A 102 12.01 -16.66 19.54
CA ALA A 102 11.40 -17.36 20.68
C ALA A 102 12.46 -17.99 21.61
N ALA A 103 13.67 -18.29 21.11
CA ALA A 103 14.72 -18.96 21.88
C ALA A 103 15.50 -18.03 22.83
N LYS A 104 15.39 -16.70 22.70
CA LYS A 104 16.10 -15.76 23.59
C LYS A 104 15.36 -15.40 24.88
N SER A 105 14.12 -15.90 25.05
CA SER A 105 13.38 -15.80 26.32
C SER A 105 13.49 -17.07 27.20
N VAL A 106 14.07 -18.16 26.69
CA VAL A 106 14.27 -19.42 27.41
C VAL A 106 15.73 -19.54 27.86
N ALA A 107 16.18 -18.61 28.70
CA ALA A 107 17.33 -18.82 29.57
C ALA A 107 17.38 -17.80 30.72
N ALA A 108 17.15 -18.32 31.94
CA ALA A 108 17.35 -17.73 33.27
C ALA A 108 16.18 -16.84 33.80
N LYS A 109 15.53 -17.14 34.94
CA LYS A 109 15.95 -17.93 36.12
C LYS A 109 14.72 -18.39 36.97
N PRO A 110 14.92 -19.20 38.04
CA PRO A 110 14.17 -20.41 38.33
C PRO A 110 12.86 -20.19 39.11
N ALA A 111 12.14 -21.29 39.27
CA ALA A 111 10.88 -21.42 39.98
C ALA A 111 10.91 -20.85 41.40
N GLU A 112 10.08 -19.85 41.68
CA GLU A 112 9.26 -19.71 42.91
C GLU A 112 8.33 -18.47 42.83
N ASP A 113 7.09 -18.68 43.27
CA ASP A 113 6.03 -17.71 43.63
C ASP A 113 5.23 -16.89 42.59
N LEU A 114 4.08 -17.48 42.22
CA LEU A 114 2.73 -16.95 42.43
C LEU A 114 2.61 -15.47 42.83
N SER A 115 2.15 -14.63 41.91
CA SER A 115 0.97 -13.78 42.15
C SER A 115 0.49 -13.10 40.88
N VAL A 116 -0.80 -13.25 40.63
CA VAL A 116 -1.58 -12.51 39.64
C VAL A 116 -1.50 -11.03 40.00
N ILE A 117 -0.73 -10.25 39.25
CA ILE A 117 -0.68 -8.80 39.43
C ILE A 117 -1.88 -8.21 38.68
N SER A 118 -3.01 -8.23 39.37
CA SER A 118 -4.19 -7.41 39.07
C SER A 118 -3.79 -5.94 39.11
N TRP A 119 -4.10 -5.22 38.03
CA TRP A 119 -3.87 -3.79 37.89
C TRP A 119 -4.86 -3.03 38.78
N ALA A 120 -4.46 -2.78 40.03
CA ALA A 120 -5.15 -1.85 40.92
C ALA A 120 -4.21 -0.68 41.20
N GLY A 121 -4.53 0.48 40.64
CA GLY A 121 -3.84 1.72 40.96
C GLY A 121 -4.50 2.93 40.34
N HIS A 122 -5.12 3.74 41.21
CA HIS A 122 -5.49 5.16 41.04
C HIS A 122 -6.84 5.41 40.31
N ILE A 123 -7.90 5.97 40.93
CA ILE A 123 -7.97 7.21 41.74
C ILE A 123 -9.20 7.19 42.67
N MET A 124 -8.97 7.49 43.96
CA MET A 124 -9.97 8.00 44.92
C MET A 124 -10.25 9.48 44.64
N LYS A 125 -11.54 9.88 44.65
CA LYS A 125 -12.16 11.22 44.93
C LYS A 125 -13.51 11.25 44.19
N ASP A 126 -14.69 11.49 44.77
CA ASP A 126 -15.10 12.16 45.99
C ASP A 126 -16.41 11.53 46.55
N GLY A 127 -16.64 11.69 47.85
CA GLY A 127 -17.77 11.09 48.58
C GLY A 127 -19.14 11.72 48.31
N ASN A 128 -20.21 10.98 48.65
CA ASN A 128 -21.25 11.34 49.63
C ASN A 128 -22.50 10.42 49.55
N HIS A 129 -23.11 10.14 50.70
CA HIS A 129 -24.37 9.41 50.98
C HIS A 129 -24.42 7.91 50.62
N GLY A 130 -24.55 6.94 51.53
CA GLY A 130 -25.18 6.94 52.85
C GLY A 130 -26.45 6.09 52.78
N TYR A 131 -26.36 4.83 53.22
CA TYR A 131 -27.51 4.11 53.81
C TYR A 131 -26.97 3.04 54.76
N ALA A 132 -27.36 3.20 56.02
CA ALA A 132 -27.13 2.28 57.12
C ALA A 132 -28.22 1.21 57.15
N ASP A 133 -28.08 0.31 58.12
CA ASP A 133 -29.05 -0.65 58.65
C ASP A 133 -28.97 -2.03 57.98
N HIS A 134 -28.29 -3.02 58.58
CA HIS A 134 -28.61 -3.73 59.83
C HIS A 134 -30.08 -4.17 59.92
N GLU A 135 -30.26 -5.47 59.68
CA GLU A 135 -31.30 -6.36 60.20
C GLU A 135 -32.75 -5.90 60.17
N GLU A 136 -33.54 -6.50 59.27
CA GLU A 136 -34.74 -7.21 59.74
C GLU A 136 -35.25 -8.19 58.67
N GLU A 137 -35.02 -9.48 58.96
CA GLU A 137 -35.73 -10.59 58.38
C GLU A 137 -37.14 -10.62 58.98
N THR A 138 -38.11 -9.99 58.32
CA THR A 138 -39.52 -10.28 58.57
C THR A 138 -40.40 -9.71 57.46
N TYR A 139 -40.75 -10.58 56.50
CA TYR A 139 -42.06 -10.70 55.84
C TYR A 139 -41.94 -11.09 54.36
N ARG A 140 -42.30 -12.35 54.07
CA ARG A 140 -43.26 -12.59 52.99
C ARG A 140 -44.61 -12.02 53.44
N ARG A 141 -45.19 -11.06 52.71
CA ARG A 141 -46.62 -11.01 52.30
C ARG A 141 -46.89 -9.70 51.55
N LEU A 142 -46.79 -9.74 50.21
CA LEU A 142 -47.83 -9.33 49.25
C LEU A 142 -47.22 -9.29 47.84
N ALA A 143 -47.83 -10.09 46.96
CA ALA A 143 -47.62 -10.27 45.51
C ALA A 143 -46.32 -11.01 45.08
#